data_AF-A0A085ZFD2-F1
#
_entry.id   AF-A0A085ZFD2-F1
#
_cell.length_a   1.000
_cell.length_b   1.000
_cell.length_c   1.000
_cell.angle_alpha   90.00
_cell.angle_beta   90.00
_cell.angle_gamma   90.00
#
_symmetry.space_group_name_H-M   'P 1'
#
loop_
_entity.id
_entity.type
_entity.pdbx_description
1 polymer ?
#
loop_
_entity_poly.entity_id
_entity_poly.type
_entity_poly.pdbx_seq_one_letter_code
_entity_poly.pdbx_strand_id
1 'polypeptide(L)'
;MKKTILALLVIISASTYSSNVIFKSDKMAMLAGSWIWQKSTGGQNGSYTSTPKTIGSTKKLVFTAEGKVITYKNNVEIRNSNYQLTKGISVFDNLEHDLITFEGITYVIEKLDSRNLVIVNNFTDGYSSTFKK
;
A
#
# COMPACT_ATOMS: atom_id res chain seq x y z
N MET A 1 23.11 -60.22 -22.76
CA MET A 1 22.04 -59.46 -22.07
C MET A 1 22.66 -58.59 -21.00
N LYS A 2 22.57 -57.26 -21.10
CA LYS A 2 22.59 -56.31 -19.98
C LYS A 2 22.27 -54.92 -20.57
N LYS A 3 21.02 -54.51 -20.42
CA LYS A 3 20.48 -53.22 -20.86
C LYS A 3 20.87 -52.18 -19.80
N THR A 4 21.72 -51.22 -20.13
CA THR A 4 21.94 -50.04 -19.29
C THR A 4 20.80 -49.05 -19.56
N ILE A 5 19.90 -48.91 -18.59
CA ILE A 5 18.80 -47.95 -18.64
C ILE A 5 19.36 -46.58 -18.25
N LEU A 6 19.32 -45.64 -19.20
CA LEU A 6 19.60 -44.23 -18.99
C LEU A 6 18.37 -43.62 -18.30
N ALA A 7 18.48 -43.26 -17.02
CA ALA A 7 17.43 -42.53 -16.31
C ALA A 7 17.52 -41.05 -16.69
N LEU A 8 16.59 -40.58 -17.52
CA LEU A 8 16.40 -39.18 -17.84
C LEU A 8 15.70 -38.50 -16.64
N LEU A 9 16.47 -37.84 -15.76
CA LEU A 9 15.92 -37.06 -14.66
C LEU A 9 15.41 -35.72 -15.22
N VAL A 10 14.14 -35.67 -15.63
CA VAL A 10 13.47 -34.40 -15.97
C VAL A 10 13.18 -33.68 -14.65
N ILE A 11 14.06 -32.77 -14.26
CA ILE A 11 13.81 -31.84 -13.16
C ILE A 11 12.76 -30.85 -13.66
N ILE A 12 11.49 -31.11 -13.35
CA ILE A 12 10.42 -30.13 -13.50
C ILE A 12 10.66 -29.09 -12.40
N SER A 13 11.45 -28.05 -12.69
CA SER A 13 11.52 -26.87 -11.85
C SER A 13 10.18 -26.15 -11.94
N ALA A 14 9.24 -26.50 -11.07
CA ALA A 14 8.02 -25.74 -10.87
C ALA A 14 8.42 -24.34 -10.38
N SER A 15 8.43 -23.40 -11.32
CA SER A 15 8.65 -21.97 -11.10
C SER A 15 7.70 -21.44 -10.03
N THR A 16 8.20 -21.16 -8.83
CA THR A 16 7.47 -20.43 -7.77
C THR A 16 7.36 -18.93 -8.05
N TYR A 17 7.18 -18.56 -9.33
CA TYR A 17 6.90 -17.20 -9.77
C TYR A 17 5.39 -16.90 -9.60
N SER A 18 4.82 -17.03 -8.39
CA SER A 18 3.40 -17.42 -8.36
C SER A 18 2.40 -16.60 -7.53
N SER A 19 2.78 -15.70 -6.63
CA SER A 19 1.75 -15.02 -5.81
C SER A 19 2.08 -13.58 -5.48
N ASN A 20 3.30 -13.32 -5.01
CA ASN A 20 3.72 -11.98 -4.61
C ASN A 20 3.78 -10.98 -5.77
N VAL A 21 4.14 -11.42 -6.98
CA VAL A 21 4.17 -10.55 -8.17
C VAL A 21 2.75 -10.19 -8.60
N ILE A 22 1.84 -11.16 -8.62
CA ILE A 22 0.44 -10.98 -9.01
C ILE A 22 -0.26 -10.06 -7.99
N PHE A 23 -0.09 -10.34 -6.69
CA PHE A 23 -0.59 -9.50 -5.61
C PHE A 23 -0.18 -8.03 -5.76
N LYS A 24 1.12 -7.79 -6.03
CA LYS A 24 1.62 -6.42 -6.23
C LYS A 24 0.97 -5.78 -7.46
N SER A 25 0.97 -6.47 -8.60
CA SER A 25 0.39 -5.98 -9.85
C SER A 25 -1.08 -5.54 -9.68
N ASP A 26 -1.92 -6.39 -9.11
CA ASP A 26 -3.36 -6.12 -8.96
C ASP A 26 -3.61 -4.94 -8.02
N LYS A 27 -2.90 -4.89 -6.89
CA LYS A 27 -3.01 -3.79 -5.93
C LYS A 27 -2.49 -2.48 -6.50
N MET A 28 -1.39 -2.49 -7.26
CA MET A 28 -0.87 -1.31 -7.94
C MET A 28 -1.90 -0.77 -8.94
N ALA A 29 -2.56 -1.65 -9.71
CA ALA A 29 -3.61 -1.25 -10.64
C ALA A 29 -4.83 -0.63 -9.93
N MET A 30 -5.27 -1.22 -8.80
CA MET A 30 -6.37 -0.65 -8.00
C MET A 30 -6.00 0.71 -7.38
N LEU A 31 -4.76 0.82 -6.90
CA LEU A 31 -4.24 2.01 -6.23
C LEU A 31 -3.96 3.16 -7.21
N ALA A 32 -3.58 2.87 -8.45
CA ALA A 32 -3.24 3.88 -9.45
C ALA A 32 -4.36 4.92 -9.62
N GLY A 33 -4.00 6.20 -9.66
CA GLY A 33 -4.92 7.32 -9.81
C GLY A 33 -4.78 8.37 -8.70
N SER A 34 -5.70 9.35 -8.72
CA SER A 34 -5.74 10.46 -7.78
C SER A 34 -6.64 10.17 -6.59
N TRP A 35 -6.14 10.41 -5.40
CA TRP A 35 -6.82 10.19 -4.12
C TRP A 35 -6.87 11.50 -3.35
N ILE A 36 -8.07 12.04 -3.20
CA ILE A 36 -8.34 13.29 -2.50
C ILE A 36 -8.62 12.99 -1.03
N TRP A 37 -7.80 13.57 -0.16
CA TRP A 37 -7.92 13.40 1.28
C TRP A 37 -9.22 14.01 1.80
N GLN A 38 -9.96 13.21 2.57
CA GLN A 38 -11.22 13.62 3.19
C GLN A 38 -11.03 14.00 4.66
N LYS A 39 -10.31 13.14 5.40
CA LYS A 39 -10.05 13.32 6.82
C LYS A 39 -8.92 12.42 7.30
N SER A 40 -8.30 12.77 8.42
CA SER A 40 -7.50 11.85 9.21
C SER A 40 -7.93 11.88 10.67
N THR A 41 -7.97 10.71 11.30
CA THR A 41 -8.37 10.53 12.70
C THR A 41 -7.28 9.80 13.47
N GLY A 42 -6.93 10.25 14.67
CA GLY A 42 -5.85 9.65 15.46
C GLY A 42 -5.39 10.56 16.60
N GLY A 43 -4.11 10.47 16.96
CA GLY A 43 -3.51 11.21 18.07
C GLY A 43 -3.79 10.56 19.42
N GLN A 44 -3.40 11.23 20.52
CA GLN A 44 -3.57 10.71 21.87
C GLN A 44 -5.05 10.34 22.11
N ASN A 45 -5.31 9.06 22.38
CA ASN A 45 -6.64 8.45 22.56
C ASN A 45 -7.56 8.48 21.32
N GLY A 46 -7.03 8.69 20.10
CA GLY A 46 -7.83 8.68 18.86
C GLY A 46 -8.81 9.85 18.71
N SER A 47 -8.68 10.87 19.56
CA SER A 47 -9.67 11.95 19.72
C SER A 47 -9.56 13.06 18.67
N TYR A 48 -8.45 13.15 17.95
CA TYR A 48 -8.22 14.23 17.00
C TYR A 48 -8.69 13.87 15.59
N THR A 49 -9.55 14.71 15.02
CA THR A 49 -9.99 14.62 13.63
C THR A 49 -9.56 15.85 12.85
N SER A 50 -8.76 15.63 11.82
CA SER A 50 -8.36 16.63 10.84
C SER A 50 -9.13 16.46 9.54
N THR A 51 -9.52 17.58 8.95
CA THR A 51 -10.23 17.67 7.66
C THR A 51 -9.65 18.86 6.87
N PRO A 52 -9.93 18.98 5.56
CA PRO A 52 -9.56 20.17 4.81
C PRO A 52 -10.05 21.47 5.46
N LYS A 53 -11.27 21.44 6.01
CA LYS A 53 -11.87 22.60 6.69
C LYS A 53 -11.15 22.94 8.00
N THR A 54 -10.82 21.96 8.83
CA THR A 54 -10.20 22.22 10.14
C THR A 54 -8.72 22.57 10.05
N ILE A 55 -8.00 22.07 9.03
CA ILE A 55 -6.57 22.38 8.81
C ILE A 55 -6.37 23.58 7.86
N GLY A 56 -7.39 23.97 7.08
CA GLY A 56 -7.28 25.02 6.07
C GLY A 56 -6.38 24.63 4.88
N SER A 57 -6.22 23.34 4.60
CA SER A 57 -5.46 22.86 3.44
C SER A 57 -5.99 21.55 2.88
N THR A 58 -5.84 21.37 1.58
CA THR A 58 -6.17 20.10 0.91
C THR A 58 -4.93 19.23 0.78
N LYS A 59 -5.14 17.91 0.74
CA LYS A 59 -4.09 16.93 0.43
C LYS A 59 -4.58 16.02 -0.69
N LYS A 60 -3.69 15.64 -1.59
CA LYS A 60 -3.95 14.67 -2.65
C LYS A 60 -2.75 13.76 -2.82
N LEU A 61 -2.98 12.46 -2.99
CA LEU A 61 -1.97 11.49 -3.40
C LEU A 61 -2.25 11.06 -4.83
N VAL A 62 -1.24 10.97 -5.67
CA VAL A 62 -1.36 10.42 -7.03
C VAL A 62 -0.42 9.22 -7.13
N PHE A 63 -0.99 8.02 -7.15
CA PHE A 63 -0.22 6.79 -7.36
C PHE A 63 -0.17 6.45 -8.84
N THR A 64 0.99 6.00 -9.30
CA THR A 64 1.16 5.47 -10.65
C THR A 64 1.29 3.94 -10.61
N ALA A 65 0.97 3.29 -11.73
CA ALA A 65 1.08 1.83 -11.83
C ALA A 65 2.54 1.35 -11.84
N GLU A 66 3.50 2.26 -12.04
CA GLU A 66 4.94 2.00 -12.09
C GLU A 66 5.62 2.14 -10.72
N GLY A 67 4.85 2.36 -9.65
CA GLY A 67 5.40 2.42 -8.28
C GLY A 67 5.80 3.81 -7.81
N LYS A 68 5.27 4.88 -8.41
CA LYS A 68 5.47 6.26 -7.93
C LYS A 68 4.25 6.77 -7.16
N VAL A 69 4.50 7.60 -6.15
CA VAL A 69 3.49 8.39 -5.46
C VAL A 69 3.92 9.85 -5.45
N ILE A 70 2.97 10.72 -5.83
CA ILE A 70 3.15 12.16 -5.81
C ILE A 70 2.19 12.74 -4.77
N THR A 71 2.73 13.48 -3.82
CA THR A 71 1.96 14.12 -2.75
C THR A 71 1.78 15.59 -3.05
N TYR A 72 0.52 16.05 -2.98
CA TYR A 72 0.15 17.44 -3.19
C TYR A 72 -0.43 18.03 -1.90
N LYS A 73 -0.12 19.30 -1.65
CA LYS A 73 -0.80 20.15 -0.67
C LYS A 73 -1.30 21.41 -1.37
N ASN A 74 -2.58 21.72 -1.23
CA ASN A 74 -3.19 22.88 -1.91
C ASN A 74 -2.90 22.91 -3.43
N ASN A 75 -2.98 21.75 -4.08
CA ASN A 75 -2.66 21.53 -5.50
C ASN A 75 -1.20 21.78 -5.91
N VAL A 76 -0.30 22.06 -4.96
CA VAL A 76 1.15 22.16 -5.21
C VAL A 76 1.78 20.81 -4.90
N GLU A 77 2.56 20.29 -5.84
CA GLU A 77 3.38 19.11 -5.62
C GLU A 77 4.44 19.41 -4.56
N ILE A 78 4.47 18.60 -3.50
CA ILE A 78 5.43 18.79 -2.40
C ILE A 78 6.44 17.65 -2.32
N ARG A 79 6.11 16.46 -2.86
CA ARG A 79 6.99 15.28 -2.90
C ARG A 79 6.63 14.37 -4.07
N ASN A 80 7.64 13.70 -4.59
CA ASN A 80 7.53 12.64 -5.59
C ASN A 80 8.51 11.53 -5.19
N SER A 81 7.99 10.34 -4.89
CA SER A 81 8.78 9.23 -4.36
C SER A 81 8.31 7.89 -4.88
N ASN A 82 9.09 6.84 -4.64
CA ASN A 82 8.63 5.48 -4.87
C ASN A 82 7.72 5.05 -3.72
N TYR A 83 6.73 4.21 -4.02
CA TYR A 83 6.02 3.44 -3.00
C TYR A 83 6.32 1.95 -3.14
N GLN A 84 6.17 1.22 -2.03
CA GLN A 84 6.33 -0.23 -1.99
C GLN A 84 5.10 -0.87 -1.37
N LEU A 85 4.56 -1.89 -2.03
CA LEU A 85 3.52 -2.76 -1.48
C LEU A 85 4.15 -4.04 -0.96
N THR A 86 3.79 -4.41 0.27
CA THR A 86 4.26 -5.64 0.93
C THR A 86 3.13 -6.27 1.75
N LYS A 87 3.32 -7.51 2.17
CA LYS A 87 2.59 -8.06 3.32
C LYS A 87 3.48 -7.98 4.55
N GLY A 88 2.91 -7.68 5.70
CA GLY A 88 3.66 -7.59 6.94
C GLY A 88 2.78 -7.49 8.16
N ILE A 89 3.39 -7.59 9.34
CA ILE A 89 2.67 -7.60 10.61
C ILE A 89 2.26 -6.18 11.00
N SER A 90 0.99 -6.00 11.35
CA SER A 90 0.45 -4.78 11.92
C SER A 90 0.76 -4.70 13.41
N VAL A 91 1.10 -3.50 13.89
CA VAL A 91 1.31 -3.25 15.33
C VAL A 91 0.00 -3.27 16.14
N PHE A 92 -1.15 -3.23 15.46
CA PHE A 92 -2.47 -3.09 16.11
C PHE A 92 -3.04 -4.41 16.61
N ASP A 93 -2.83 -5.50 15.86
CA ASP A 93 -3.42 -6.82 16.13
C ASP A 93 -2.42 -7.98 16.01
N ASN A 94 -1.16 -7.68 15.67
CA ASN A 94 -0.11 -8.68 15.39
C ASN A 94 -0.49 -9.67 14.28
N LEU A 95 -1.39 -9.28 13.36
CA LEU A 95 -1.76 -10.08 12.20
C LEU A 95 -1.07 -9.57 10.93
N GLU A 96 -1.04 -10.42 9.90
CA GLU A 96 -0.52 -10.02 8.59
C GLU A 96 -1.54 -9.17 7.83
N HIS A 97 -1.11 -8.00 7.35
CA HIS A 97 -1.90 -7.08 6.56
C HIS A 97 -1.18 -6.68 5.26
N ASP A 98 -1.95 -6.11 4.34
CA ASP A 98 -1.39 -5.42 3.19
C ASP A 98 -0.82 -4.07 3.64
N LEU A 99 0.45 -3.81 3.34
CA LEU A 99 1.16 -2.61 3.71
C LEU A 99 1.56 -1.80 2.48
N ILE A 100 1.55 -0.48 2.63
CA ILE A 100 2.15 0.46 1.68
C ILE A 100 3.17 1.34 2.39
N THR A 101 4.37 1.45 1.81
CA THR A 101 5.43 2.30 2.33
C THR A 101 5.78 3.36 1.30
N PHE A 102 5.76 4.63 1.71
CA PHE A 102 6.25 5.75 0.92
C PHE A 102 6.68 6.89 1.85
N GLU A 103 7.57 7.76 1.37
CA GLU A 103 8.06 8.92 2.15
C GLU A 103 8.61 8.55 3.55
N GLY A 104 9.15 7.34 3.70
CA GLY A 104 9.70 6.83 4.95
C GLY A 104 8.67 6.34 5.97
N ILE A 105 7.38 6.30 5.60
CA ILE A 105 6.29 5.88 6.47
C ILE A 105 5.65 4.61 5.91
N THR A 106 5.46 3.61 6.77
CA THR A 106 4.71 2.40 6.46
C THR A 106 3.28 2.53 6.98
N TYR A 107 2.32 2.19 6.13
CA TYR A 107 0.90 2.21 6.45
C TYR A 107 0.29 0.84 6.27
N VAL A 108 -0.65 0.48 7.13
CA VAL A 108 -1.62 -0.60 6.91
C VAL A 108 -2.68 -0.11 5.94
N ILE A 109 -2.99 -0.89 4.90
CA ILE A 109 -4.11 -0.63 3.99
C ILE A 109 -5.36 -1.28 4.56
N GLU A 110 -6.15 -0.53 5.34
CA GLU A 110 -7.42 -1.02 5.90
C GLU A 110 -8.50 -1.21 4.84
N LYS A 111 -8.50 -0.34 3.81
CA LYS A 111 -9.48 -0.40 2.74
C LYS A 111 -8.89 0.11 1.43
N LEU A 112 -9.09 -0.64 0.35
CA LEU A 112 -8.80 -0.24 -1.01
C LEU A 112 -9.87 -0.80 -1.95
N ASP A 113 -10.69 0.08 -2.50
CA ASP A 113 -11.66 -0.23 -3.56
C ASP A 113 -11.63 0.84 -4.67
N SER A 114 -12.55 0.79 -5.63
CA SER A 114 -12.54 1.73 -6.77
C SER A 114 -12.73 3.20 -6.39
N ARG A 115 -13.23 3.50 -5.19
CA ARG A 115 -13.57 4.87 -4.73
C ARG A 115 -12.95 5.25 -3.39
N ASN A 116 -12.55 4.29 -2.57
CA ASN A 116 -12.12 4.53 -1.20
C ASN A 116 -10.72 3.94 -0.95
N LEU A 117 -9.88 4.75 -0.31
CA LEU A 117 -8.60 4.33 0.24
C LEU A 117 -8.55 4.75 1.71
N VAL A 118 -8.32 3.79 2.59
CA VAL A 118 -8.06 4.03 4.01
C VAL A 118 -6.70 3.43 4.35
N ILE A 119 -5.79 4.28 4.79
CA ILE A 119 -4.44 3.90 5.21
C ILE A 119 -4.20 4.37 6.64
N VAL A 120 -3.58 3.52 7.45
CA VAL A 120 -3.27 3.81 8.85
C VAL A 120 -1.78 3.69 9.07
N ASN A 121 -1.19 4.68 9.71
CA ASN A 121 0.22 4.62 10.12
C ASN A 121 0.49 3.35 10.93
N ASN A 122 1.42 2.48 10.51
CA ASN A 122 1.73 1.23 11.22
C ASN A 122 2.68 1.46 12.41
N PHE A 123 2.29 2.31 13.36
CA PHE A 123 2.97 2.58 14.62
C PHE A 123 1.97 3.03 15.69
N THR A 124 2.36 2.99 16.97
CA THR A 124 1.50 3.35 18.12
C THR A 124 0.99 4.80 18.02
N ASP A 125 -0.31 5.01 18.27
CA ASP A 125 -0.98 6.32 18.15
C ASP A 125 -0.95 6.92 16.73
N GLY A 126 -0.78 6.07 15.72
CA GLY A 126 -0.85 6.43 14.31
C GLY A 126 -2.18 7.06 13.89
N TYR A 127 -2.16 7.79 12.77
CA TYR A 127 -3.37 8.36 12.18
C TYR A 127 -3.94 7.43 11.10
N SER A 128 -5.25 7.22 11.12
CA SER A 128 -6.01 6.69 9.99
C SER A 128 -6.37 7.83 9.06
N SER A 129 -6.09 7.68 7.77
CA SER A 129 -6.36 8.69 6.74
C SER A 129 -7.28 8.12 5.68
N THR A 130 -8.40 8.81 5.45
CA THR A 130 -9.40 8.44 4.44
C THR A 130 -9.27 9.32 3.21
N PHE A 131 -9.23 8.69 2.03
CA PHE A 131 -9.18 9.34 0.73
C PHE A 131 -10.30 8.82 -0.18
N LYS A 132 -10.67 9.64 -1.15
CA LYS A 132 -11.60 9.30 -2.22
C LYS A 132 -11.04 9.58 -3.60
N LYS A 133 -11.40 8.74 -4.55
CA LYS A 133 -11.15 8.94 -5.98
C LYS A 133 -12.16 9.91 -6.58
#